data_AF-W7YJF7-F1
#
_entry.id   AF-W7YJF7-F1
#
_cell.length_a   1.000
_cell.length_b   1.000
_cell.length_c   1.000
_cell.angle_alpha   90.00
_cell.angle_beta   90.00
_cell.angle_gamma   90.00
#
_symmetry.space_group_name_H-M   'P 1'
#
loop_
_entity.id
_entity.type
_entity.pdbx_description
1 polymer ?
#
loop_
_entity_poly.entity_id
_entity_poly.type
_entity_poly.pdbx_seq_one_letter_code
_entity_poly.pdbx_strand_id
1 'polypeptide(L)'
;MRFIVRERTQHQSEGDNHSSGLRMNLFFFSTFVIFCVIIIRLAIIQFVEAPTMSDKIAALDMRNIPLPPDRGIIFDDTGVKLAYSKPISSLYIMLFEDYRITTTEGRKNRPKAEQMATKIAEISKKLGNPNAKPLTKDDILAAMDLDSKTDNAIVHADLKRG
;
A
#
# COMPACT_ATOMS: atom_id res chain seq x y z
N MET A 1 -21.25 -61.89 -73.83
CA MET A 1 -20.83 -61.78 -72.41
C MET A 1 -20.78 -60.29 -72.07
N ARG A 2 -21.75 -59.78 -71.31
CA ARG A 2 -21.91 -58.33 -71.04
C ARG A 2 -21.47 -58.08 -69.60
N PHE A 3 -20.29 -57.49 -69.42
CA PHE A 3 -19.77 -57.11 -68.12
C PHE A 3 -20.56 -55.90 -67.60
N ILE A 4 -21.27 -56.09 -66.48
CA ILE A 4 -21.92 -55.03 -65.73
C ILE A 4 -20.86 -54.45 -64.78
N VAL A 5 -20.42 -53.22 -65.06
CA VAL A 5 -19.73 -52.37 -64.09
C VAL A 5 -20.81 -51.79 -63.17
N ARG A 6 -20.80 -52.21 -61.90
CA ARG A 6 -21.61 -51.60 -60.85
C ARG A 6 -20.76 -50.54 -60.16
N GLU A 7 -20.89 -49.29 -60.61
CA GLU A 7 -20.44 -48.15 -59.82
C GLU A 7 -21.30 -48.05 -58.56
N ARG A 8 -20.67 -48.21 -57.39
CA ARG A 8 -21.20 -47.68 -56.13
C ARG A 8 -20.58 -46.32 -55.91
N THR A 9 -21.22 -45.28 -56.42
CA THR A 9 -21.07 -43.93 -55.89
C THR A 9 -21.70 -43.91 -54.50
N GLN A 10 -20.87 -44.02 -53.45
CA GLN A 10 -21.26 -43.54 -52.13
C GLN A 10 -21.06 -42.02 -52.11
N HIS A 11 -22.10 -41.30 -52.50
CA HIS A 11 -22.31 -39.92 -52.07
C HIS A 11 -23.67 -39.87 -51.38
N GLN A 12 -23.68 -40.07 -50.06
CA GLN A 12 -24.83 -39.68 -49.25
C GLN A 12 -24.42 -39.45 -47.79
N SER A 13 -24.16 -38.18 -47.46
CA SER A 13 -24.51 -37.60 -46.17
C SER A 13 -24.47 -36.06 -46.28
N GLU A 14 -25.37 -35.50 -47.07
CA GLU A 14 -25.85 -34.13 -46.84
C GLU A 14 -27.16 -34.24 -46.07
N GLY A 15 -27.03 -34.39 -44.74
CA GLY A 15 -28.11 -34.12 -43.81
C GLY A 15 -28.11 -32.63 -43.53
N ASP A 16 -29.04 -31.91 -44.15
CA ASP A 16 -29.27 -30.48 -43.97
C ASP A 16 -29.56 -30.16 -42.49
N ASN A 17 -28.53 -29.68 -41.77
CA ASN A 17 -28.59 -29.27 -40.38
C ASN A 17 -28.62 -27.73 -40.27
N HIS A 18 -29.53 -27.07 -40.99
CA HIS A 18 -29.73 -25.61 -40.90
C HIS A 18 -30.18 -25.12 -39.50
N SER A 19 -30.59 -26.02 -38.60
CA SER A 19 -31.07 -25.64 -37.25
C SER A 19 -29.98 -25.56 -36.17
N SER A 20 -28.81 -26.16 -36.40
CA SER A 20 -27.75 -26.28 -35.37
C SER A 20 -26.94 -24.99 -35.22
N GLY A 21 -26.65 -24.31 -36.34
CA GLY A 21 -25.92 -23.04 -36.34
C GLY A 21 -26.73 -21.86 -35.78
N LEU A 22 -28.04 -21.84 -36.04
CA LEU A 22 -28.95 -20.81 -35.53
C LEU A 22 -29.05 -20.85 -33.99
N ARG A 23 -29.16 -22.05 -33.41
CA ARG A 23 -29.24 -22.24 -31.94
C ARG A 23 -27.95 -21.82 -31.25
N MET A 24 -26.80 -22.12 -31.86
CA MET A 24 -25.50 -21.72 -31.34
C MET A 24 -25.30 -20.20 -31.39
N ASN A 25 -25.67 -19.56 -32.50
CA ASN A 25 -25.59 -18.10 -32.63
C ASN A 25 -26.52 -17.38 -31.64
N LEU A 26 -27.73 -17.92 -31.41
CA LEU A 26 -28.66 -17.39 -30.41
C LEU A 26 -28.12 -17.52 -28.98
N PHE A 27 -27.45 -18.63 -28.66
CA PHE A 27 -26.80 -18.82 -27.36
C PHE A 27 -25.63 -17.84 -27.15
N PHE A 28 -24.80 -17.65 -28.16
CA PHE A 28 -23.70 -16.67 -28.11
C PHE A 28 -24.22 -15.23 -27.98
N PHE A 29 -25.27 -14.88 -28.73
CA PHE A 29 -25.89 -13.57 -28.63
C PHE A 29 -26.51 -13.32 -27.25
N SER A 30 -27.25 -14.30 -26.70
CA SER A 30 -27.82 -14.20 -25.35
C SER A 30 -26.74 -13.98 -24.29
N THR A 31 -25.65 -14.74 -24.37
CA THR A 31 -24.53 -14.61 -23.42
C THR A 31 -23.88 -13.24 -23.57
N PHE A 32 -23.65 -12.78 -24.80
CA PHE A 32 -23.11 -11.45 -25.08
C PHE A 32 -23.97 -10.34 -24.48
N VAL A 33 -25.30 -10.38 -24.64
CA VAL A 33 -26.20 -9.38 -24.06
C VAL A 33 -26.14 -9.40 -22.53
N ILE A 34 -26.13 -10.58 -21.90
CA ILE A 34 -26.01 -10.71 -20.45
C ILE A 34 -24.71 -10.07 -19.95
N PHE A 35 -23.58 -10.37 -20.61
CA PHE A 35 -22.29 -9.77 -20.27
C PHE A 35 -22.27 -8.26 -20.49
N CYS A 36 -22.87 -7.74 -21.57
CA CYS A 36 -23.00 -6.30 -21.78
C CYS A 36 -23.74 -5.61 -20.64
N VAL A 37 -24.85 -6.16 -20.17
CA VAL A 37 -25.61 -5.60 -19.04
C VAL A 37 -24.77 -5.62 -17.76
N ILE A 38 -24.05 -6.70 -17.48
CA ILE A 38 -23.17 -6.81 -16.31
C ILE A 38 -22.06 -5.76 -16.35
N ILE A 39 -21.38 -5.58 -17.48
CA ILE A 39 -20.29 -4.61 -17.62
C ILE A 39 -20.82 -3.18 -17.43
N ILE A 40 -21.96 -2.83 -18.04
CA ILE A 40 -22.58 -1.50 -17.87
C ILE A 40 -22.96 -1.29 -16.40
N ARG A 41 -23.52 -2.30 -15.72
CA ARG A 41 -23.88 -2.20 -14.30
C ARG A 41 -22.65 -1.96 -13.42
N LEU A 42 -21.54 -2.65 -13.70
CA LEU A 42 -20.28 -2.44 -12.99
C LEU A 42 -19.73 -1.05 -13.23
N ALA A 43 -19.78 -0.55 -14.47
CA ALA A 43 -19.33 0.80 -14.80
C ALA A 43 -20.14 1.87 -14.04
N ILE A 44 -21.45 1.72 -13.92
CA ILE A 44 -22.29 2.65 -13.14
C ILE A 44 -21.87 2.65 -11.67
N ILE A 45 -21.69 1.48 -11.05
CA ILE A 45 -21.27 1.39 -9.64
C ILE A 45 -19.87 2.00 -9.45
N GLN A 46 -18.93 1.72 -10.37
CA GLN A 46 -17.53 2.16 -10.26
C GLN A 46 -17.31 3.63 -10.61
N PHE A 47 -18.10 4.23 -11.50
CA PHE A 47 -17.90 5.61 -11.92
C PHE A 47 -18.92 6.59 -11.32
N VAL A 48 -20.14 6.12 -11.01
CA VAL A 48 -21.22 6.98 -10.51
C VAL A 48 -21.38 6.87 -9.00
N GLU A 49 -21.31 5.66 -8.43
CA GLU A 49 -21.46 5.48 -6.97
C GLU A 49 -20.12 5.64 -6.22
N ALA A 50 -18.98 5.39 -6.86
CA ALA A 50 -17.66 5.63 -6.28
C ALA A 50 -17.45 7.04 -5.70
N PRO A 51 -17.80 8.15 -6.38
CA PRO A 51 -17.63 9.49 -5.80
C PRO A 51 -18.45 9.69 -4.51
N THR A 52 -19.61 9.04 -4.39
CA THR A 52 -20.46 9.15 -3.19
C THR A 52 -19.95 8.32 -2.00
N MET A 53 -19.05 7.36 -2.23
CA MET A 53 -18.44 6.55 -1.17
C MET A 53 -17.12 7.16 -0.68
N SER A 54 -16.44 8.00 -1.46
CA SER A 54 -15.26 8.77 -1.02
C SER A 54 -15.54 9.67 0.18
N ASP A 55 -16.71 10.33 0.20
CA ASP A 55 -17.08 11.22 1.31
C ASP A 55 -17.39 10.45 2.60
N LYS A 56 -17.92 9.23 2.48
CA LYS A 56 -18.20 8.36 3.63
C LYS A 56 -16.92 7.74 4.21
N ILE A 57 -15.90 7.53 3.38
CA ILE A 57 -14.57 7.09 3.84
C ILE A 57 -13.93 8.19 4.72
N ALA A 58 -14.03 9.46 4.35
CA ALA A 58 -13.51 10.57 5.16
C ALA A 58 -14.21 10.68 6.52
N ALA A 59 -15.52 10.41 6.57
CA ALA A 59 -16.27 10.40 7.83
C ALA A 59 -15.92 9.21 8.74
N LEU A 60 -15.56 8.06 8.17
CA LEU A 60 -15.07 6.88 8.92
C LEU A 60 -13.64 7.08 9.48
N ASP A 61 -12.88 8.02 8.92
CA ASP A 61 -11.53 8.35 9.38
C ASP A 61 -11.54 9.19 10.68
N MET A 62 -12.69 9.78 11.05
CA MET A 62 -12.86 10.45 12.33
C MET A 62 -13.16 9.43 13.44
N ARG A 63 -12.16 8.61 13.77
CA ARG A 63 -12.23 7.76 14.97
C ARG A 63 -12.02 8.65 16.20
N ASN A 64 -13.06 8.80 17.02
CA ASN A 64 -12.94 9.45 18.32
C ASN A 64 -12.11 8.56 19.25
N ILE A 65 -10.80 8.77 19.28
CA ILE A 65 -9.89 8.09 20.19
C ILE A 65 -9.87 8.93 21.48
N PRO A 66 -10.45 8.45 22.59
CA PRO A 66 -10.38 9.19 23.84
C PRO A 66 -8.91 9.33 24.25
N LEU A 67 -8.46 10.57 24.44
CA LEU A 67 -7.12 10.83 24.95
C LEU A 67 -7.08 10.38 26.42
N PRO A 68 -6.15 9.49 26.81
CA PRO A 68 -6.02 9.12 28.21
C PRO A 68 -5.64 10.37 29.03
N PRO A 69 -6.18 10.52 30.25
CA PRO A 69 -5.81 11.64 31.11
C PRO A 69 -4.34 11.53 31.54
N ASP A 70 -3.67 12.68 31.67
CA ASP A 70 -2.33 12.75 32.24
C ASP A 70 -2.34 12.26 33.69
N ARG A 71 -1.30 11.49 34.07
CA ARG A 71 -1.13 11.03 35.46
C ARG A 71 -0.80 12.19 36.39
N GLY A 72 -1.33 12.13 37.61
CA GLY A 72 -0.99 13.06 38.68
C GLY A 72 0.49 13.02 39.07
N ILE A 73 0.99 14.14 39.58
CA ILE A 73 2.37 14.28 40.06
C ILE A 73 2.44 13.78 41.51
N ILE A 74 3.41 12.93 41.82
CA ILE A 74 3.71 12.52 43.20
C ILE A 74 4.77 13.45 43.77
N PHE A 75 4.48 14.03 44.93
CA PHE A 75 5.40 14.91 45.66
C PHE A 75 5.90 14.22 46.93
N ASP A 76 7.13 14.52 47.31
CA ASP A 76 7.66 14.25 48.65
C ASP A 76 7.09 15.26 49.67
N ASP A 77 7.32 15.03 50.97
CA ASP A 77 6.92 15.93 52.06
C ASP A 77 7.51 17.36 51.93
N THR A 78 8.69 17.46 51.30
CA THR A 78 9.38 18.69 50.94
C THR A 78 8.86 19.37 49.66
N GLY A 79 7.90 18.75 48.95
CA GLY A 79 7.33 19.26 47.70
C GLY A 79 8.17 18.94 46.45
N VAL A 80 9.16 18.06 46.55
CA VAL A 80 9.97 17.60 45.40
C VAL A 80 9.18 16.58 44.57
N LYS A 81 9.17 16.73 43.24
CA LYS A 81 8.48 15.81 42.32
C LYS A 81 9.22 14.48 42.23
N LEU A 82 8.62 13.41 42.78
CA LEU A 82 9.16 12.05 42.74
C LEU A 82 8.76 11.30 41.46
N ALA A 83 7.55 11.53 40.95
CA ALA A 83 7.05 10.91 39.73
C ALA A 83 6.14 11.85 38.96
N TYR A 84 6.39 11.96 37.66
CA TYR A 84 5.61 12.80 36.76
C TYR A 84 5.73 12.32 35.31
N SER A 85 4.68 12.51 34.53
CA SER A 85 4.68 12.20 33.10
C SER A 85 5.43 13.28 32.32
N LYS A 86 6.32 12.86 31.42
CA LYS A 86 6.87 13.71 30.36
C LYS A 86 6.34 13.21 29.02
N PRO A 87 5.72 14.06 28.19
CA PRO A 87 5.33 13.60 26.87
C PRO A 87 6.61 13.37 26.05
N ILE A 88 6.68 12.26 25.32
CA ILE A 88 7.81 11.86 24.49
C ILE A 88 7.39 11.98 23.02
N SER A 89 8.24 12.57 22.18
CA SER A 89 8.03 12.64 20.74
C SER A 89 9.03 11.71 20.07
N SER A 90 8.54 10.74 19.27
CA SER A 90 9.36 9.80 18.52
C SER A 90 9.23 10.04 17.01
N LEU A 91 10.33 9.87 16.28
CA LEU A 91 10.34 9.91 14.83
C LEU A 91 10.55 8.48 14.32
N TYR A 92 9.60 7.99 13.51
CA TYR A 92 9.70 6.68 12.87
C TYR A 92 10.01 6.85 11.39
N ILE A 93 10.94 6.04 10.87
CA ILE A 93 11.35 6.06 9.47
C ILE A 93 11.07 4.68 8.88
N MET A 94 10.29 4.64 7.80
CA MET A 94 10.07 3.44 7.00
C MET A 94 10.81 3.57 5.68
N LEU A 95 11.62 2.58 5.34
CA LEU A 95 12.35 2.50 4.08
C LEU A 95 11.55 1.63 3.11
N PHE A 96 10.99 2.24 2.06
CA PHE A 96 10.19 1.55 1.04
C PHE A 96 11.02 1.09 -0.18
N GLU A 97 12.20 1.65 -0.36
CA GLU A 97 13.13 1.27 -1.44
C GLU A 97 14.26 0.39 -0.87
N ASP A 98 14.93 -0.36 -1.74
CA ASP A 98 16.18 -1.05 -1.38
C ASP A 98 17.33 -0.04 -1.30
N TYR A 99 18.10 -0.08 -0.20
CA TYR A 99 19.28 0.76 0.08
C TYR A 99 20.55 -0.06 0.39
N ARG A 100 20.48 -1.39 0.26
CA ARG A 100 21.56 -2.30 0.61
C ARG A 100 22.77 -2.09 -0.29
N ILE A 101 23.98 -2.15 0.27
CA ILE A 101 25.19 -2.01 -0.54
C ILE A 101 25.41 -3.19 -1.50
N THR A 102 24.81 -4.34 -1.17
CA THR A 102 24.94 -5.59 -1.93
C THR A 102 24.18 -5.56 -3.26
N THR A 103 23.21 -4.67 -3.44
CA THR A 103 22.39 -4.61 -4.65
C THR A 103 22.77 -3.41 -5.51
N THR A 104 22.57 -3.54 -6.83
CA THR A 104 22.87 -2.44 -7.77
C THR A 104 21.90 -1.28 -7.59
N GLU A 105 20.63 -1.56 -7.30
CA GLU A 105 19.61 -0.54 -7.03
C GLU A 105 19.83 0.13 -5.67
N GLY A 106 20.23 -0.62 -4.64
CA GLY A 106 20.55 -0.07 -3.32
C GLY A 106 21.70 0.93 -3.36
N ARG A 107 22.75 0.66 -4.13
CA ARG A 107 23.86 1.63 -4.36
C ARG A 107 23.40 2.92 -5.03
N LYS A 108 22.41 2.88 -5.93
CA LYS A 108 21.85 4.09 -6.56
C LYS A 108 20.99 4.90 -5.59
N ASN A 109 20.31 4.24 -4.65
CA ASN A 109 19.42 4.89 -3.70
C ASN A 109 20.13 5.41 -2.44
N ARG A 110 21.33 4.92 -2.11
CA ARG A 110 22.12 5.39 -0.96
C ARG A 110 22.31 6.92 -0.86
N PRO A 111 22.63 7.64 -1.96
CA PRO A 111 22.70 9.10 -1.92
C PRO A 111 21.40 9.76 -1.44
N LYS A 112 20.22 9.18 -1.75
CA LYS A 112 18.94 9.69 -1.25
C LYS A 112 18.82 9.53 0.26
N ALA A 113 19.21 8.37 0.80
CA ALA A 113 19.20 8.11 2.24
C ALA A 113 20.15 9.07 2.98
N GLU A 114 21.33 9.33 2.44
CA GLU A 114 22.27 10.29 3.01
C GLU A 114 21.74 11.73 3.00
N GLN A 115 21.06 12.15 1.93
CA GLN A 115 20.40 13.45 1.88
C GLN A 115 19.29 13.56 2.93
N MET A 116 18.53 12.48 3.13
CA MET A 116 17.48 12.43 4.15
C MET A 116 18.08 12.55 5.56
N ALA A 117 19.14 11.79 5.85
CA ALA A 117 19.86 11.88 7.13
C ALA A 117 20.41 13.29 7.39
N THR A 118 20.93 13.95 6.34
CA THR A 118 21.43 15.33 6.44
C THR A 118 20.31 16.31 6.79
N LYS A 119 19.16 16.23 6.12
CA LYS A 119 18.00 17.08 6.43
C LYS A 119 17.48 16.85 7.85
N ILE A 120 17.42 15.60 8.29
CA ILE A 120 16.99 15.27 9.66
C ILE A 120 17.98 15.86 10.68
N ALA A 121 19.29 15.78 10.43
CA ALA A 121 20.29 16.38 11.31
C ALA A 121 20.15 17.92 11.39
N GLU A 122 19.89 18.58 10.26
CA GLU A 122 19.65 20.04 10.22
C GLU A 122 18.40 20.44 11.00
N ILE A 123 17.29 19.72 10.79
CA ILE A 123 16.04 19.95 11.53
C ILE A 123 16.25 19.67 13.02
N SER A 124 16.95 18.59 13.36
CA SER A 124 17.29 18.25 14.74
C SER A 124 18.20 19.32 15.37
N LYS A 125 19.07 19.99 14.62
CA LYS A 125 19.87 21.10 15.16
C LYS A 125 19.01 22.34 15.41
N LYS A 126 18.02 22.58 14.56
CA LYS A 126 17.11 23.74 14.69
C LYS A 126 16.07 23.56 15.80
N LEU A 127 15.55 22.35 15.96
CA LEU A 127 14.42 22.03 16.84
C LEU A 127 14.80 21.13 18.03
N GLY A 128 16.02 20.61 18.08
CA GLY A 128 16.49 19.73 19.15
C GLY A 128 16.71 20.46 20.46
N ASN A 129 16.60 19.72 21.55
CA ASN A 129 16.85 20.23 22.89
C ASN A 129 18.35 20.61 23.05
N PRO A 130 18.69 21.87 23.39
CA PRO A 130 20.09 22.29 23.57
C PRO A 130 20.80 21.59 24.73
N ASN A 131 20.05 20.96 25.63
CA ASN A 131 20.60 20.20 26.76
C ASN A 131 20.72 18.69 26.48
N ALA A 132 20.27 18.22 25.32
CA ALA A 132 20.38 16.82 24.91
C ALA A 132 21.54 16.63 23.92
N LYS A 133 22.06 15.41 23.80
CA LYS A 133 23.11 15.08 22.82
C LYS A 133 22.58 15.39 21.40
N PRO A 134 23.25 16.25 20.62
CA PRO A 134 22.79 16.58 19.27
C PRO A 134 22.87 15.35 18.37
N LEU A 135 21.79 15.10 17.62
CA LEU A 135 21.69 13.99 16.70
C LEU A 135 22.48 14.33 15.42
N THR A 136 23.55 13.58 15.13
CA THR A 136 24.39 13.82 13.95
C THR A 136 23.93 13.03 12.73
N LYS A 137 24.38 13.41 11.52
CA LYS A 137 24.10 12.67 10.28
C LYS A 137 24.46 11.18 10.42
N ASP A 138 25.61 10.90 11.02
CA ASP A 138 26.14 9.54 11.14
C ASP A 138 25.32 8.71 12.13
N ASP A 139 24.88 9.32 13.24
CA ASP A 139 23.96 8.67 14.18
C ASP A 139 22.62 8.30 13.51
N ILE A 140 22.10 9.17 12.64
CA ILE A 140 20.86 8.94 11.90
C ILE A 140 21.06 7.84 10.85
N LEU A 141 22.16 7.88 10.11
CA LEU A 141 22.45 6.90 9.06
C LEU A 141 22.66 5.50 9.65
N ALA A 142 23.31 5.42 10.82
CA ALA A 142 23.45 4.18 11.57
C ALA A 142 22.09 3.65 12.04
N ALA A 143 21.20 4.53 12.53
CA ALA A 143 19.88 4.14 13.00
C ALA A 143 18.87 3.84 11.87
N MET A 144 19.09 4.34 10.66
CA MET A 144 18.32 3.96 9.47
C MET A 144 18.61 2.52 9.02
N ASP A 145 19.76 1.96 9.42
CA ASP A 145 20.15 0.57 9.14
C ASP A 145 19.90 0.14 7.67
N LEU A 146 20.57 0.83 6.74
CA LEU A 146 20.36 0.65 5.30
C LEU A 146 20.67 -0.76 4.77
N ASP A 147 21.42 -1.56 5.53
CA ASP A 147 21.74 -2.94 5.18
C ASP A 147 20.80 -3.96 5.87
N SER A 148 19.76 -3.49 6.57
CA SER A 148 18.76 -4.28 7.32
C SER A 148 19.40 -5.34 8.21
N LYS A 149 20.36 -4.93 9.04
CA LYS A 149 21.03 -5.79 10.02
C LYS A 149 20.21 -5.95 11.31
N THR A 150 19.23 -5.09 11.53
CA THR A 150 18.36 -4.99 12.71
C THR A 150 16.90 -4.90 12.28
N ASP A 151 16.00 -5.55 13.03
CA ASP A 151 14.58 -5.61 12.68
C ASP A 151 13.84 -4.27 12.86
N ASN A 152 14.41 -3.31 13.59
CA ASN A 152 13.72 -2.08 14.02
C ASN A 152 14.60 -0.83 13.83
N ALA A 153 14.35 -0.04 12.78
CA ALA A 153 14.93 1.31 12.60
C ALA A 153 14.11 2.35 13.40
N ILE A 154 14.39 2.51 14.69
CA ILE A 154 13.72 3.51 15.55
C ILE A 154 14.72 4.58 15.98
N VAL A 155 14.46 5.84 15.61
CA VAL A 155 15.25 7.00 16.04
C VAL A 155 14.49 7.76 17.11
N HIS A 156 14.98 7.69 18.35
CA HIS A 156 14.49 8.53 19.43
C HIS A 156 15.18 9.90 19.37
N ALA A 157 14.43 10.95 19.05
CA ALA A 157 14.94 12.33 19.05
C ALA A 157 14.25 13.15 20.14
N ASP A 158 15.01 13.66 21.11
CA ASP A 158 14.50 14.59 22.12
C ASP A 158 14.39 16.00 21.52
N LEU A 159 13.20 16.35 21.03
CA LEU A 159 12.93 17.65 20.42
C LEU A 159 12.58 18.69 21.51
N LYS A 160 13.14 19.89 21.37
CA LYS A 160 12.80 21.03 22.21
C LYS A 160 11.34 21.40 21.99
N ARG A 161 10.54 21.42 23.06
CA ARG A 161 9.21 22.04 22.99
C ARG A 161 9.33 23.56 22.91
N GLY A 162 8.50 24.15 22.06
CA GLY A 162 8.14 25.57 22.12
C GLY A 162 7.24 25.85 23.31
#